data_AF-A0AAW6PFK6-F1
#
_entry.id   AF-A0AAW6PFK6-F1
#
_cell.length_a   1.000
_cell.length_b   1.000
_cell.length_c   1.000
_cell.angle_alpha   90.00
_cell.angle_beta   90.00
_cell.angle_gamma   90.00
#
_symmetry.space_group_name_H-M   'P 1'
#
loop_
_entity.id
_entity.type
_entity.pdbx_description
1 polymer ?
#
loop_
_entity_poly.entity_id
_entity_poly.type
_entity_poly.pdbx_seq_one_letter_code
_entity_poly.pdbx_strand_id
1 'polypeptide(L)'
;MAKQGAFRRGALMGLLAFGLAGPALAANSAGKPSSGGAVEMYRYVNDKGVTVIDRLGVPSQYIGKGYEVLNEQGRVIRVVPPAPTAEEIQQRKAAAAQASSDAQLLRLYTSVEDVDRARERKLSELDGLSSVARGNLQSLKTQQGNLQAQAADAERAGRQVPQQLVEQLANLKDEEQRLLRDIAHYQQLRAQAKAAFEADRARLAQLLGASR
;
A
#
# COMPACT_ATOMS: atom_id res chain seq x y z
N MET A 1 24.71 -1.07 29.51
CA MET A 1 24.93 -2.32 28.74
C MET A 1 23.62 -3.10 28.69
N ALA A 2 22.96 -3.15 27.53
CA ALA A 2 22.13 -4.26 27.06
C ALA A 2 21.48 -3.84 25.74
N LYS A 3 21.90 -4.52 24.67
CA LYS A 3 21.45 -4.38 23.29
C LYS A 3 20.15 -5.18 23.09
N GLN A 4 19.33 -4.72 22.15
CA GLN A 4 18.54 -5.45 21.13
C GLN A 4 17.27 -4.62 20.84
N GLY A 5 16.97 -4.10 19.66
CA GLY A 5 17.40 -4.47 18.31
C GLY A 5 16.31 -5.30 17.61
N ALA A 6 15.23 -4.67 17.15
CA ALA A 6 14.33 -5.26 16.16
C ALA A 6 13.55 -4.17 15.40
N PHE A 7 14.13 -3.71 14.29
CA PHE A 7 13.44 -2.93 13.28
C PHE A 7 12.42 -3.82 12.57
N ARG A 8 11.12 -3.55 12.74
CA ARG A 8 10.08 -4.06 11.84
C ARG A 8 9.85 -3.03 10.74
N ARG A 9 10.37 -3.31 9.55
CA ARG A 9 10.04 -2.60 8.31
C ARG A 9 8.63 -3.00 7.88
N GLY A 10 7.65 -2.15 8.19
CA GLY A 10 6.34 -2.18 7.56
C GLY A 10 6.31 -1.16 6.44
N ALA A 11 6.35 -1.62 5.19
CA ALA A 11 5.99 -0.79 4.05
C ALA A 11 4.48 -0.53 4.12
N LEU A 12 4.09 0.70 4.47
CA LEU A 12 2.75 1.20 4.18
C LEU A 12 2.88 2.22 3.04
N MET A 13 2.48 1.76 1.86
CA MET A 13 2.11 2.59 0.73
C MET A 13 1.01 3.56 1.16
N GLY A 14 1.27 4.85 0.98
CA GLY A 14 0.37 5.95 1.27
C GLY A 14 -0.89 5.86 0.42
N LEU A 15 -1.99 5.58 1.12
CA LEU A 15 -3.37 5.71 0.68
C LEU A 15 -3.70 7.20 0.58
N LEU A 16 -4.00 7.70 -0.61
CA LEU A 16 -4.66 9.00 -0.78
C LEU A 16 -6.04 8.77 -1.40
N ALA A 17 -7.03 8.99 -0.54
CA ALA A 17 -8.44 8.83 -0.76
C ALA A 17 -9.07 10.09 -1.36
N PHE A 18 -10.02 9.88 -2.27
CA PHE A 18 -11.16 10.74 -2.58
C PHE A 18 -12.15 9.79 -3.30
N GLY A 19 -13.40 9.56 -2.91
CA GLY A 19 -14.31 10.36 -2.13
C GLY A 19 -15.55 10.64 -3.01
N LEU A 20 -16.68 10.04 -2.62
CA LEU A 20 -18.08 10.36 -2.98
C LEU A 20 -18.68 9.83 -4.31
N ALA A 21 -19.66 8.93 -4.16
CA ALA A 21 -21.09 9.18 -4.37
C ALA A 21 -21.79 8.02 -5.10
N GLY A 22 -22.79 7.44 -4.44
CA GLY A 22 -23.59 6.32 -4.95
C GLY A 22 -24.46 6.67 -6.16
N PRO A 23 -25.16 5.66 -6.68
CA PRO A 23 -26.59 5.64 -6.37
C PRO A 23 -27.07 4.27 -5.89
N ALA A 24 -28.07 4.34 -5.01
CA ALA A 24 -28.92 3.23 -4.64
C ALA A 24 -29.70 2.74 -5.87
N LEU A 25 -29.58 1.46 -6.19
CA LEU A 25 -30.55 0.73 -7.00
C LEU A 25 -31.33 -0.18 -6.06
N ALA A 26 -32.52 0.29 -5.68
CA ALA A 26 -33.55 -0.53 -5.08
C ALA A 26 -34.05 -1.53 -6.14
N ALA A 27 -33.65 -2.79 -6.01
CA ALA A 27 -34.30 -3.88 -6.71
C ALA A 27 -35.57 -4.26 -5.95
N ASN A 28 -36.69 -3.68 -6.35
CA ASN A 28 -38.02 -4.14 -5.98
C ASN A 28 -38.30 -5.46 -6.74
N SER A 29 -37.92 -6.60 -6.18
CA SER A 29 -38.47 -7.89 -6.60
C SER A 29 -39.67 -8.22 -5.72
N ALA A 30 -40.84 -7.79 -6.19
CA ALA A 30 -42.11 -8.33 -5.72
C ALA A 30 -42.06 -9.86 -5.83
N GLY A 31 -41.94 -10.52 -4.67
CA GLY A 31 -42.02 -11.97 -4.56
C GLY A 31 -43.39 -12.44 -5.04
N LYS A 32 -43.43 -13.10 -6.19
CA LYS A 32 -44.57 -13.94 -6.56
C LYS A 32 -44.61 -15.13 -5.59
N PRO A 33 -45.76 -15.48 -5.00
CA PRO A 33 -45.88 -16.72 -4.24
C PRO A 33 -45.90 -17.87 -5.24
N SER A 34 -44.78 -18.59 -5.36
CA SER A 34 -44.73 -19.87 -6.07
C SER A 34 -45.38 -20.93 -5.18
N SER A 35 -46.69 -21.07 -5.28
CA SER A 35 -47.43 -22.23 -4.80
C SER A 35 -47.15 -23.42 -5.75
N GLY A 36 -46.20 -24.27 -5.38
CA GLY A 36 -45.86 -25.50 -6.10
C GLY A 36 -44.37 -25.82 -6.05
N GLY A 37 -43.84 -26.23 -4.89
CA GLY A 37 -42.43 -26.57 -4.72
C GLY A 37 -42.24 -27.59 -3.61
N ALA A 38 -41.36 -28.56 -3.82
CA ALA A 38 -41.00 -29.59 -2.86
C ALA A 38 -40.70 -28.98 -1.47
N VAL A 39 -41.21 -29.58 -0.40
CA VAL A 39 -41.02 -29.11 0.96
C VAL A 39 -39.55 -29.25 1.35
N GLU A 40 -38.82 -28.13 1.35
CA GLU A 40 -37.46 -28.05 1.88
C GLU A 40 -37.48 -27.97 3.41
N MET A 41 -36.61 -28.75 4.05
CA MET A 41 -36.39 -28.74 5.49
C MET A 41 -34.98 -28.25 5.80
N TYR A 42 -34.79 -27.58 6.93
CA TYR A 42 -33.53 -26.95 7.30
C TYR A 42 -33.02 -27.54 8.61
N ARG A 43 -31.84 -28.18 8.57
CA ARG A 43 -31.18 -28.79 9.73
C ARG A 43 -30.07 -27.87 10.23
N TYR A 44 -30.17 -27.39 11.47
CA TYR A 44 -29.19 -26.49 12.09
C TYR A 44 -28.94 -26.84 13.56
N VAL A 45 -27.83 -26.33 14.13
CA VAL A 45 -27.48 -26.53 15.54
C VAL A 45 -27.83 -25.29 16.35
N ASN A 46 -28.67 -25.46 17.38
CA ASN A 46 -29.06 -24.35 18.27
C ASN A 46 -28.00 -24.05 19.35
N ASP A 47 -28.23 -23.06 20.22
CA ASP A 47 -27.27 -22.67 21.26
C ASP A 47 -27.04 -23.73 22.34
N LYS A 48 -27.93 -24.72 22.43
CA LYS A 48 -27.81 -25.86 23.35
C LYS A 48 -27.07 -27.06 22.72
N GLY A 49 -26.52 -26.89 21.51
CA GLY A 49 -25.86 -27.96 20.76
C GLY A 49 -26.82 -29.01 20.21
N VAL A 50 -28.13 -28.73 20.19
CA VAL A 50 -29.15 -29.65 19.68
C VAL A 50 -29.40 -29.38 18.20
N THR A 51 -29.38 -30.44 17.41
CA THR A 51 -29.75 -30.41 15.99
C THR A 51 -31.27 -30.29 15.85
N VAL A 52 -31.73 -29.21 15.25
CA VAL A 52 -33.15 -28.92 14.99
C VAL A 52 -33.40 -29.02 13.48
N ILE A 53 -34.52 -29.63 13.09
CA ILE A 53 -35.00 -29.66 11.71
C ILE A 53 -36.28 -28.84 11.64
N ASP A 54 -36.29 -27.80 10.83
CA ASP A 54 -37.42 -26.87 10.69
C ASP A 54 -37.83 -26.70 9.23
N ARG A 55 -39.13 -26.55 8.97
CA ARG A 55 -39.69 -26.25 7.64
C ARG A 55 -39.78 -24.74 7.37
N LEU A 56 -39.72 -23.92 8.43
CA LEU A 56 -39.86 -22.46 8.37
C LEU A 56 -38.53 -21.74 8.05
N GLY A 57 -37.42 -22.47 8.03
CA GLY A 57 -36.08 -21.92 7.77
C GLY A 57 -35.17 -21.94 9.00
N VAL A 58 -33.96 -21.40 8.86
CA VAL A 58 -32.99 -21.26 9.95
C VAL A 58 -33.11 -19.87 10.57
N PRO A 59 -33.35 -19.75 11.89
CA PRO A 59 -33.33 -18.46 12.57
C PRO A 59 -31.99 -17.73 12.38
N SER A 60 -32.03 -16.39 12.23
CA SER A 60 -30.86 -15.56 11.90
C SER A 60 -29.65 -15.76 12.82
N GLN A 61 -29.91 -16.01 14.11
CA GLN A 61 -28.88 -16.25 15.12
C GLN A 61 -28.07 -17.56 14.91
N TYR A 62 -28.57 -18.51 14.12
CA TYR A 62 -27.90 -19.80 13.88
C TYR A 62 -27.28 -19.93 12.48
N ILE A 63 -27.63 -19.03 11.55
CA ILE A 63 -27.12 -19.04 10.17
C ILE A 63 -25.59 -19.04 10.16
N GLY A 64 -24.95 -18.27 11.06
CA GLY A 64 -23.49 -18.18 11.15
C GLY A 64 -22.78 -19.47 11.57
N LYS A 65 -23.48 -20.47 12.13
CA LYS A 65 -22.91 -21.77 12.50
C LYS A 65 -22.96 -22.80 11.36
N GLY A 66 -23.58 -22.44 10.23
CA GLY A 66 -23.85 -23.34 9.13
C GLY A 66 -25.09 -24.18 9.36
N TYR A 67 -25.68 -24.67 8.27
CA TYR A 67 -26.89 -25.48 8.29
C TYR A 67 -27.00 -26.31 7.00
N GLU A 68 -27.84 -27.32 7.02
CA GLU A 68 -28.08 -28.19 5.87
C GLU A 68 -29.53 -28.04 5.41
N VAL A 69 -29.75 -28.08 4.11
CA VAL A 69 -31.08 -28.13 3.50
C VAL A 69 -31.34 -29.55 3.06
N LEU A 70 -32.49 -30.06 3.46
CA LEU A 70 -32.95 -31.42 3.25
C LEU A 70 -34.19 -31.39 2.34
N ASN A 71 -34.36 -32.42 1.51
CA ASN A 71 -35.60 -32.65 0.78
C ASN A 71 -36.69 -33.25 1.69
N GLU A 72 -37.90 -33.46 1.15
CA GLU A 72 -39.05 -34.05 1.87
C GLU A 72 -38.75 -35.41 2.51
N GLN A 73 -37.79 -36.16 1.95
CA GLN A 73 -37.37 -37.48 2.41
C GLN A 73 -36.24 -37.40 3.47
N GLY A 74 -35.86 -36.20 3.91
CA GLY A 74 -34.81 -35.99 4.90
C GLY A 74 -33.38 -36.15 4.36
N ARG A 75 -33.19 -36.24 3.03
CA ARG A 75 -31.86 -36.31 2.40
C ARG A 75 -31.29 -34.91 2.20
N VAL A 76 -30.01 -34.74 2.52
CA VAL A 76 -29.30 -33.47 2.32
C VAL A 76 -29.21 -33.18 0.83
N ILE A 77 -29.78 -32.04 0.43
CA ILE A 77 -29.71 -31.50 -0.93
C ILE A 77 -28.72 -30.33 -1.01
N ARG A 78 -28.42 -29.66 0.10
CA ARG A 78 -27.45 -28.55 0.15
C ARG A 78 -26.84 -28.41 1.54
N VAL A 79 -25.54 -28.12 1.61
CA VAL A 79 -24.84 -27.79 2.86
C VAL A 79 -24.40 -26.34 2.80
N VAL A 80 -24.79 -25.54 3.79
CA VAL A 80 -24.33 -24.16 3.96
C VAL A 80 -23.26 -24.16 5.06
N PRO A 81 -21.99 -23.88 4.74
CA PRO A 81 -20.91 -23.92 5.72
C PRO A 81 -21.06 -22.80 6.76
N PRO A 82 -20.43 -22.95 7.94
CA PRO A 82 -20.34 -21.89 8.93
C PRO A 82 -19.69 -20.64 8.37
N ALA A 83 -19.99 -19.49 8.98
CA ALA A 83 -19.29 -18.26 8.70
C ALA A 83 -17.79 -18.44 8.98
N PRO A 84 -16.91 -18.02 8.06
CA PRO A 84 -15.48 -18.19 8.24
C PRO A 84 -15.02 -17.44 9.49
N THR A 85 -14.06 -18.03 10.20
CA THR A 85 -13.50 -17.41 11.40
C THR A 85 -12.78 -16.11 11.05
N ALA A 86 -12.58 -15.22 12.04
CA ALA A 86 -11.83 -13.98 11.82
C ALA A 86 -10.43 -14.25 11.24
N GLU A 87 -9.77 -15.31 11.69
CA GLU A 87 -8.45 -15.72 11.19
C GLU A 87 -8.51 -16.20 9.73
N GLU A 88 -9.49 -17.03 9.38
CA GLU A 88 -9.70 -17.49 7.99
C GLU A 88 -10.01 -16.33 7.05
N ILE A 89 -10.79 -15.34 7.49
CA ILE A 89 -11.06 -14.12 6.73
C ILE A 89 -9.76 -13.35 6.48
N GLN A 90 -8.91 -13.20 7.50
CA GLN A 90 -7.63 -12.49 7.33
C GLN A 90 -6.67 -13.25 6.42
N GLN A 91 -6.59 -14.57 6.54
CA GLN A 91 -5.77 -15.40 5.65
C GLN A 91 -6.25 -15.30 4.20
N ARG A 92 -7.57 -15.39 3.96
CA ARG A 92 -8.14 -15.21 2.62
C ARG A 92 -7.85 -13.83 2.05
N LYS A 93 -7.95 -12.77 2.87
CA LYS A 93 -7.60 -11.40 2.46
C LYS A 93 -6.11 -11.28 2.11
N ALA A 94 -5.22 -11.83 2.93
CA ALA A 94 -3.79 -11.81 2.67
C ALA A 94 -3.42 -12.59 1.40
N ALA A 95 -4.02 -13.76 1.19
CA ALA A 95 -3.83 -14.56 -0.02
C ALA A 95 -4.35 -13.84 -1.27
N ALA A 96 -5.53 -13.21 -1.18
CA ALA A 96 -6.09 -12.43 -2.28
C ALA A 96 -5.23 -11.18 -2.61
N ALA A 97 -4.72 -10.49 -1.59
CA ALA A 97 -3.81 -9.37 -1.77
C ALA A 97 -2.50 -9.80 -2.44
N GLN A 98 -1.92 -10.93 -2.01
CA GLN A 98 -0.72 -11.50 -2.62
C GLN A 98 -0.97 -11.88 -4.09
N ALA A 99 -2.08 -12.59 -4.37
CA ALA A 99 -2.43 -12.99 -5.73
C ALA A 99 -2.66 -11.78 -6.65
N SER A 100 -3.29 -10.71 -6.15
CA SER A 100 -3.44 -9.45 -6.89
C SER A 100 -2.10 -8.79 -7.17
N SER A 101 -1.19 -8.76 -6.19
CA SER A 101 0.15 -8.20 -6.35
C SER A 101 0.96 -8.98 -7.38
N ASP A 102 0.91 -10.31 -7.33
CA ASP A 102 1.60 -11.19 -8.27
C ASP A 102 1.05 -11.04 -9.70
N ALA A 103 -0.26 -10.96 -9.84
CA ALA A 103 -0.91 -10.72 -11.13
C ALA A 103 -0.52 -9.36 -11.73
N GLN A 104 -0.42 -8.32 -10.90
CA GLN A 104 0.06 -7.01 -11.34
C GLN A 104 1.51 -7.07 -11.79
N LEU A 105 2.37 -7.79 -11.05
CA LEU A 105 3.79 -7.93 -11.39
C LEU A 105 3.98 -8.62 -12.74
N LEU A 106 3.26 -9.71 -12.99
CA LEU A 106 3.26 -10.43 -14.27
C LEU A 106 2.68 -9.61 -15.43
N ARG A 107 1.77 -8.68 -15.15
CA ARG A 107 1.22 -7.77 -16.15
C ARG A 107 2.20 -6.66 -16.53
N LEU A 108 2.99 -6.16 -15.56
CA LEU A 108 3.95 -5.08 -15.76
C LEU A 108 5.24 -5.57 -16.44
N TYR A 109 5.67 -6.79 -16.14
CA TYR A 109 6.94 -7.33 -16.57
C TYR A 109 6.78 -8.73 -17.15
N THR A 110 7.26 -8.93 -18.38
CA THR A 110 7.21 -10.24 -19.05
C THR A 110 8.45 -11.07 -18.75
N SER A 111 9.55 -10.41 -18.36
CA SER A 111 10.83 -11.02 -18.05
C SER A 111 11.52 -10.35 -16.86
N VAL A 112 12.49 -11.05 -16.26
CA VAL A 112 13.29 -10.52 -15.14
C VAL A 112 14.15 -9.34 -15.62
N GLU A 113 14.57 -9.37 -16.88
CA GLU A 113 15.32 -8.33 -17.57
C GLU A 113 14.49 -7.04 -17.74
N ASP A 114 13.16 -7.12 -17.85
CA ASP A 114 12.30 -5.92 -17.86
C ASP A 114 12.34 -5.18 -16.53
N VAL A 115 12.35 -5.92 -15.42
CA VAL A 115 12.47 -5.36 -14.07
C VAL A 115 13.82 -4.66 -13.93
N ASP A 116 14.91 -5.30 -14.38
CA ASP A 116 16.25 -4.72 -14.35
C ASP A 116 16.34 -3.42 -15.18
N ARG A 117 15.71 -3.37 -16.36
CA ARG A 117 15.62 -2.14 -17.17
C ARG A 117 14.76 -1.05 -16.53
N ALA A 118 13.64 -1.42 -15.90
CA ALA A 118 12.81 -0.47 -15.17
C ALA A 118 13.55 0.10 -13.95
N ARG A 119 14.28 -0.74 -13.22
CA ARG A 119 15.18 -0.34 -12.12
C ARG A 119 16.18 0.68 -12.61
N GLU A 120 16.95 0.37 -13.65
CA GLU A 120 18.00 1.24 -14.15
C GLU A 120 17.47 2.61 -14.56
N ARG A 121 16.35 2.65 -15.30
CA ARG A 121 15.69 3.90 -15.66
C ARG A 121 15.29 4.72 -14.44
N LYS A 122 14.70 4.09 -13.42
CA LYS A 122 14.26 4.82 -12.22
C LYS A 122 15.43 5.33 -11.38
N LEU A 123 16.50 4.54 -11.26
CA LEU A 123 17.70 4.96 -10.54
C LEU A 123 18.39 6.11 -11.28
N SER A 124 18.51 6.04 -12.60
CA SER A 124 19.07 7.11 -13.43
C SER A 124 18.28 8.41 -13.33
N GLU A 125 16.94 8.34 -13.33
CA GLU A 125 16.07 9.50 -13.10
C GLU A 125 16.37 10.17 -11.74
N LEU A 126 16.43 9.38 -10.65
CA LEU A 126 16.72 9.89 -9.31
C LEU A 126 18.15 10.45 -9.19
N ASP A 127 19.12 9.81 -9.84
CA ASP A 127 20.50 10.28 -9.89
C ASP A 127 20.59 11.61 -10.66
N GLY A 128 19.81 11.77 -11.74
CA GLY A 128 19.65 13.03 -12.46
C GLY A 128 19.10 14.15 -11.58
N LEU A 129 18.02 13.90 -10.84
CA LEU A 129 17.44 14.86 -9.90
C LEU A 129 18.45 15.26 -8.81
N SER A 130 19.15 14.28 -8.22
CA SER A 130 20.19 14.57 -7.23
C SER A 130 21.35 15.36 -7.82
N SER A 131 21.72 15.12 -9.09
CA SER A 131 22.80 15.84 -9.77
C SER A 131 22.45 17.31 -9.96
N VAL A 132 21.23 17.60 -10.43
CA VAL A 132 20.72 18.98 -10.58
C VAL A 132 20.73 19.71 -9.23
N ALA A 133 20.19 19.08 -8.18
CA ALA A 133 20.17 19.68 -6.85
C ALA A 133 21.59 19.98 -6.31
N ARG A 134 22.56 19.10 -6.55
CA ARG A 134 23.97 19.32 -6.21
C ARG A 134 24.60 20.46 -7.02
N GLY A 135 24.28 20.57 -8.31
CA GLY A 135 24.71 21.68 -9.15
C GLY A 135 24.19 23.02 -8.62
N ASN A 136 22.91 23.08 -8.26
CA ASN A 136 22.31 24.27 -7.65
C ASN A 136 22.96 24.62 -6.30
N LEU A 137 23.23 23.61 -5.47
CA LEU A 137 23.91 23.78 -4.19
C LEU A 137 25.31 24.37 -4.38
N GLN A 138 26.06 23.91 -5.39
CA GLN A 138 27.38 24.43 -5.67
C GLN A 138 27.33 25.89 -6.13
N SER A 139 26.38 26.24 -7.00
CA SER A 139 26.16 27.62 -7.44
C SER A 139 25.81 28.54 -6.26
N LEU A 140 24.97 28.08 -5.34
CA LEU A 140 24.60 28.80 -4.13
C LEU A 140 25.80 29.05 -3.22
N LYS A 141 26.66 28.03 -3.01
CA LYS A 141 27.89 28.18 -2.21
C LYS A 141 28.84 29.22 -2.79
N THR A 142 28.97 29.27 -4.11
CA THR A 142 29.77 30.32 -4.79
C THR A 142 29.18 31.71 -4.53
N GLN A 143 27.85 31.87 -4.65
CA GLN A 143 27.18 33.13 -4.36
C GLN A 143 27.36 33.56 -2.90
N GLN A 144 27.21 32.62 -1.97
CA GLN A 144 27.43 32.85 -0.54
C GLN A 144 28.86 33.31 -0.27
N GLY A 145 29.86 32.66 -0.86
CA GLY A 145 31.28 33.04 -0.72
C GLY A 145 31.55 34.46 -1.21
N ASN A 146 30.95 34.87 -2.34
CA ASN A 146 31.08 36.23 -2.86
C ASN A 146 30.47 37.29 -1.93
N LEU A 147 29.28 37.02 -1.38
CA LEU A 147 28.63 37.93 -0.43
C LEU A 147 29.39 38.00 0.90
N GLN A 148 29.92 36.87 1.39
CA GLN A 148 30.75 36.83 2.59
C GLN A 148 32.04 37.64 2.40
N ALA A 149 32.67 37.57 1.22
CA ALA A 149 33.85 38.39 0.91
C ALA A 149 33.51 39.89 0.96
N GLN A 150 32.38 40.31 0.38
CA GLN A 150 31.91 41.70 0.45
C GLN A 150 31.63 42.16 1.88
N ALA A 151 31.01 41.30 2.70
CA ALA A 151 30.80 41.58 4.13
C ALA A 151 32.13 41.80 4.85
N ALA A 152 33.09 40.89 4.64
CA ALA A 152 34.40 40.95 5.27
C ALA A 152 35.19 42.19 4.83
N ASP A 153 35.08 42.62 3.57
CA ASP A 153 35.72 43.85 3.10
C ASP A 153 35.10 45.10 3.74
N ALA A 154 33.78 45.13 3.94
CA ALA A 154 33.11 46.22 4.66
C ALA A 154 33.57 46.29 6.13
N GLU A 155 33.64 45.15 6.81
CA GLU A 155 34.13 45.07 8.20
C GLU A 155 35.60 45.49 8.30
N ARG A 156 36.47 45.03 7.39
CA ARG A 156 37.88 45.45 7.33
C ARG A 156 38.04 46.95 7.07
N ALA A 157 37.11 47.56 6.34
CA ALA A 157 37.07 49.01 6.14
C ALA A 157 36.48 49.78 7.34
N GLY A 158 36.15 49.10 8.45
CA GLY A 158 35.54 49.71 9.64
C GLY A 158 34.09 50.16 9.41
N ARG A 159 33.44 49.69 8.34
CA ARG A 159 32.04 50.00 8.01
C ARG A 159 31.14 48.89 8.53
N GLN A 160 29.92 49.26 8.92
CA GLN A 160 28.91 48.27 9.27
C GLN A 160 28.47 47.49 8.02
N VAL A 161 28.30 46.18 8.15
CA VAL A 161 27.74 45.33 7.08
C VAL A 161 26.30 45.77 6.78
N PRO A 162 25.96 46.04 5.50
CA PRO A 162 24.59 46.42 5.14
C PRO A 162 23.56 45.34 5.52
N GLN A 163 22.43 45.74 6.08
CA GLN A 163 21.36 44.81 6.48
C GLN A 163 20.86 43.94 5.30
N GLN A 164 20.76 44.51 4.10
CA GLN A 164 20.38 43.78 2.90
C GLN A 164 21.30 42.59 2.62
N LEU A 165 22.60 42.72 2.89
CA LEU A 165 23.56 41.64 2.68
C LEU A 165 23.37 40.53 3.72
N VAL A 166 23.08 40.89 4.96
CA VAL A 166 22.76 39.93 6.04
C VAL A 166 21.50 39.13 5.68
N GLU A 167 20.45 39.80 5.19
CA GLU A 167 19.21 39.15 4.76
C GLU A 167 19.45 38.21 3.56
N GLN A 168 20.24 38.63 2.57
CA GLN A 168 20.61 37.78 1.44
C GLN A 168 21.35 36.51 1.89
N LEU A 169 22.33 36.65 2.80
CA LEU A 169 23.05 35.50 3.35
C LEU A 169 22.13 34.56 4.13
N ALA A 170 21.16 35.08 4.88
CA ALA A 170 20.16 34.27 5.59
C ALA A 170 19.28 33.48 4.60
N ASN A 171 18.77 34.14 3.56
CA ASN A 171 17.95 33.51 2.53
C ASN A 171 18.71 32.41 1.78
N LEU A 172 19.99 32.64 1.43
CA LEU A 172 20.84 31.63 0.80
C LEU A 172 21.07 30.44 1.73
N LYS A 173 21.27 30.67 3.03
CA LYS A 173 21.43 29.58 4.00
C LYS A 173 20.17 28.71 4.06
N ASP A 174 18.98 29.31 4.05
CA ASP A 174 17.73 28.55 4.06
C ASP A 174 17.54 27.71 2.79
N GLU A 175 17.90 28.27 1.63
CA GLU A 175 17.90 27.54 0.35
C GLU A 175 18.95 26.42 0.33
N GLU A 176 20.14 26.63 0.90
CA GLU A 176 21.15 25.59 1.07
C GLU A 176 20.58 24.40 1.86
N GLN A 177 19.91 24.69 2.99
CA GLN A 177 19.29 23.65 3.82
C GLN A 177 18.15 22.93 3.10
N ARG A 178 17.37 23.62 2.25
CA ARG A 178 16.37 22.97 1.39
C ARG A 178 17.02 21.99 0.42
N LEU A 179 18.01 22.44 -0.35
CA LEU A 179 18.71 21.59 -1.32
C LEU A 179 19.40 20.38 -0.67
N LEU A 180 19.99 20.55 0.51
CA LEU A 180 20.58 19.43 1.26
C LEU A 180 19.54 18.39 1.67
N ARG A 181 18.34 18.81 2.09
CA ARG A 181 17.23 17.89 2.39
C ARG A 181 16.74 17.17 1.14
N ASP A 182 16.65 17.87 0.02
CA ASP A 182 16.22 17.27 -1.26
C ASP A 182 17.23 16.20 -1.73
N ILE A 183 18.53 16.50 -1.67
CA ILE A 183 19.58 15.53 -2.00
C ILE A 183 19.49 14.28 -1.11
N ALA A 184 19.32 14.47 0.20
CA ALA A 184 19.16 13.36 1.13
C ALA A 184 17.88 12.55 0.84
N HIS A 185 16.80 13.23 0.49
CA HIS A 185 15.53 12.61 0.12
C HIS A 185 15.67 11.76 -1.15
N TYR A 186 16.28 12.28 -2.20
CA TYR A 186 16.53 11.52 -3.43
C TYR A 186 17.41 10.30 -3.19
N GLN A 187 18.43 10.40 -2.32
CA GLN A 187 19.24 9.25 -1.93
C GLN A 187 18.42 8.18 -1.19
N GLN A 188 17.51 8.58 -0.30
CA GLN A 188 16.61 7.65 0.37
C GLN A 188 15.64 6.98 -0.61
N LEU A 189 15.02 7.76 -1.51
CA LEU A 189 14.14 7.22 -2.55
C LEU A 189 14.89 6.24 -3.45
N ARG A 190 16.15 6.53 -3.80
CA ARG A 190 16.99 5.63 -4.60
C ARG A 190 17.24 4.31 -3.89
N ALA A 191 17.55 4.33 -2.60
CA ALA A 191 17.75 3.11 -1.81
C ALA A 191 16.46 2.29 -1.67
N GLN A 192 15.33 2.96 -1.47
CA GLN A 192 14.00 2.32 -1.39
C GLN A 192 13.60 1.70 -2.74
N ALA A 193 13.75 2.45 -3.84
CA ALA A 193 13.48 1.97 -5.18
C ALA A 193 14.34 0.75 -5.51
N LYS A 194 15.65 0.80 -5.22
CA LYS A 194 16.53 -0.35 -5.40
C LYS A 194 16.02 -1.58 -4.64
N ALA A 195 15.69 -1.43 -3.36
CA ALA A 195 15.19 -2.55 -2.56
C ALA A 195 13.86 -3.11 -3.07
N ALA A 196 12.93 -2.24 -3.50
CA ALA A 196 11.65 -2.64 -4.07
C ALA A 196 11.85 -3.43 -5.38
N PHE A 197 12.67 -2.92 -6.31
CA PHE A 197 12.95 -3.62 -7.56
C PHE A 197 13.65 -4.96 -7.35
N GLU A 198 14.55 -5.10 -6.37
CA GLU A 198 15.16 -6.40 -6.05
C GLU A 198 14.12 -7.41 -5.53
N ALA A 199 13.16 -6.95 -4.71
CA ALA A 199 12.07 -7.79 -4.22
C ALA A 199 11.14 -8.22 -5.36
N ASP A 200 10.75 -7.29 -6.23
CA ASP A 200 9.95 -7.55 -7.43
C ASP A 200 10.66 -8.52 -8.38
N ARG A 201 11.96 -8.32 -8.59
CA ARG A 201 12.80 -9.20 -9.40
C ARG A 201 12.81 -10.64 -8.87
N ALA A 202 13.04 -10.80 -7.57
CA ALA A 202 13.03 -12.11 -6.91
C ALA A 202 11.65 -12.78 -6.98
N ARG A 203 10.58 -12.01 -6.75
CA ARG A 203 9.21 -12.52 -6.82
C ARG A 203 8.83 -12.94 -8.24
N LEU A 204 9.16 -12.13 -9.24
CA LEU A 204 8.89 -12.46 -10.63
C LEU A 204 9.63 -13.72 -11.07
N ALA A 205 10.90 -13.89 -10.67
CA ALA A 205 11.66 -15.10 -10.97
C ALA A 205 11.01 -16.36 -10.39
N GLN A 206 10.44 -16.29 -9.19
CA GLN A 206 9.67 -17.38 -8.60
C GLN A 206 8.39 -17.69 -9.40
N LEU A 207 7.63 -16.66 -9.79
CA LEU A 207 6.38 -16.82 -10.53
C LEU A 207 6.62 -17.41 -11.93
N LEU A 208 7.67 -16.97 -12.63
CA LEU A 208 8.03 -17.50 -13.94
C LEU A 208 8.62 -18.92 -13.87
N GLY A 209 9.34 -19.24 -12.78
CA GLY A 209 9.89 -20.57 -12.54
C GLY A 209 8.82 -21.60 -12.13
N ALA A 210 7.77 -21.18 -11.42
CA ALA A 210 6.64 -22.03 -11.05
C ALA A 210 5.63 -22.27 -12.19
N SER A 211 5.70 -21.47 -13.26
CA SER A 211 4.80 -21.58 -14.42
C SER A 211 5.33 -22.50 -15.53
N ARG A 212 6.47 -23.17 -15.35
CA ARG A 212 7.00 -24.21 -16.25
C ARG A 212 6.80 -25.59 -15.63
#